data_AF-C1FUB0-F1
#
_entry.id   AF-C1FUB0-F1
#
_cell.length_a   1.000
_cell.length_b   1.000
_cell.length_c   1.000
_cell.angle_alpha   90.00
_cell.angle_beta   90.00
_cell.angle_gamma   90.00
#
_symmetry.space_group_name_H-M   'P 1'
#
loop_
_entity.id
_entity.type
_entity.pdbx_description
1 polymer ?
#
loop_
_entity_poly.entity_id
_entity_poly.type
_entity_poly.pdbx_seq_one_letter_code
_entity_poly.pdbx_strand_id
1 'polypeptide(L)'
;MENLKFATLRLYRTCNYKCSYCFVPDNDKMSNFGRAVTEEGMGKIFKFFDERGEWHIQLTGGEPTIHPHFIEFCERLSKNHYLNMGTNNSISYDKLREFIKKIDPNKIDYIQCSLQEVDEEERFKDFLNKMIIYKENNFKAYVSYVAVPDRLDRVKKYYDIFSYYDIPFVVQVFSGKYKNKEYPRDYTQDEIDYLDQYMMSSMYRALLDIGDRYPTCKLCAAGKRRILVDALSGKVFKCLNESEPIGNIYNNKLNLNDKYLKCRAKKCSCIFEPHLDVEPILYKDFENIFNGKKHYDKELYELYKNNSIGNEEYKKYWAEIEIKKLEKKIITLKNMFKDSANKNIGIYGTGEHTKKMLDDYKRYIDEIKFNICLFNSNSDLWNKEYLGFQIHNPIEIPNLDLDRVIISSYEFQNEIYDSIKKYESNEINIVKIYKDKEEIMFTYK
;
A
#
# COMPACT_ATOMS: atom_id res chain seq x y z
N MET A 1 -2.75 9.15 24.51
CA MET A 1 -2.83 8.86 23.06
C MET A 1 -4.26 8.69 22.52
N GLU A 2 -5.25 8.28 23.33
CA GLU A 2 -6.60 7.93 22.81
C GLU A 2 -7.33 9.03 22.02
N ASN A 3 -7.01 10.30 22.26
CA ASN A 3 -7.62 11.45 21.57
C ASN A 3 -6.78 12.02 20.41
N LEU A 4 -5.57 11.50 20.17
CA LEU A 4 -4.70 12.01 19.10
C LEU A 4 -5.17 11.52 17.73
N LYS A 5 -5.37 12.48 16.82
CA LYS A 5 -5.74 12.20 15.43
C LYS A 5 -4.51 12.26 14.55
N PHE A 6 -4.35 11.29 13.66
CA PHE A 6 -3.24 11.23 12.71
C PHE A 6 -3.75 11.20 11.29
N ALA A 7 -3.07 11.92 10.41
CA ALA A 7 -3.34 11.86 8.98
C ALA A 7 -2.04 11.65 8.22
N THR A 8 -2.04 10.73 7.26
CA THR A 8 -1.01 10.72 6.21
C THR A 8 -1.54 11.54 5.04
N LEU A 9 -0.98 12.73 4.82
CA LEU A 9 -1.32 13.60 3.71
C LEU A 9 -0.34 13.35 2.56
N ARG A 10 -0.78 12.57 1.57
CA ARG A 10 -0.06 12.39 0.32
C ARG A 10 -0.37 13.56 -0.60
N LEU A 11 0.54 14.53 -0.66
CA LEU A 11 0.37 15.76 -1.43
C LEU A 11 0.29 15.49 -2.95
N TYR A 12 1.05 14.51 -3.43
CA TYR A 12 1.15 14.12 -4.84
C TYR A 12 1.91 12.77 -4.93
N ARG A 13 2.30 12.28 -6.11
CA ARG A 13 2.90 10.92 -6.27
C ARG A 13 4.31 10.89 -6.85
N THR A 14 4.89 12.05 -7.17
CA THR A 14 6.19 12.12 -7.86
C THR A 14 7.34 12.12 -6.85
N CYS A 15 8.45 11.46 -7.20
CA CYS A 15 9.72 11.53 -6.49
C CYS A 15 10.85 11.87 -7.49
N ASN A 16 11.83 12.66 -7.07
CA ASN A 16 13.05 12.94 -7.83
C ASN A 16 14.08 11.79 -7.75
N TYR A 17 13.82 10.75 -6.96
CA TYR A 17 14.59 9.50 -6.92
C TYR A 17 13.75 8.29 -7.38
N LYS A 18 14.47 7.25 -7.83
CA LYS A 18 13.91 5.98 -8.32
C LYS A 18 14.58 4.80 -7.61
N CYS A 19 14.30 4.66 -6.33
CA CYS A 19 14.98 3.70 -5.45
C CYS A 19 14.61 2.27 -5.85
N SER A 20 15.59 1.36 -5.90
CA SER A 20 15.39 -0.05 -6.25
C SER A 20 14.45 -0.81 -5.30
N TYR A 21 14.31 -0.30 -4.07
CA TYR A 21 13.49 -0.83 -3.00
C TYR A 21 12.19 -0.03 -2.77
N CYS A 22 11.84 0.90 -3.66
CA CYS A 22 10.61 1.68 -3.51
C CYS A 22 9.38 0.79 -3.68
N PHE A 23 8.46 0.83 -2.71
CA PHE A 23 7.21 0.07 -2.76
C PHE A 23 6.10 0.77 -3.56
N VAL A 24 6.32 2.01 -4.01
CA VAL A 24 5.38 2.77 -4.85
C VAL A 24 5.72 2.48 -6.31
N PRO A 25 4.82 1.84 -7.09
CA PRO A 25 5.06 1.56 -8.50
C PRO A 25 5.20 2.85 -9.32
N ASP A 26 5.96 2.76 -10.42
CA ASP A 26 6.42 3.83 -11.32
C ASP A 26 5.77 5.22 -11.13
N ASN A 27 6.62 6.18 -10.75
CA ASN A 27 6.26 7.58 -10.53
C ASN A 27 5.41 8.12 -11.69
N ASP A 28 4.21 8.63 -11.37
CA ASP A 28 3.44 9.50 -12.24
C ASP A 28 4.34 10.56 -12.88
N LYS A 29 4.01 10.99 -14.11
CA LYS A 29 4.74 12.04 -14.85
C LYS A 29 5.17 13.16 -13.90
N MET A 30 6.45 13.49 -13.96
CA MET A 30 7.19 14.32 -13.00
C MET A 30 6.70 15.78 -13.00
N SER A 31 5.47 16.04 -12.52
CA SER A 31 4.83 17.37 -12.44
C SER A 31 3.35 17.37 -12.01
N ASN A 32 2.68 16.21 -11.84
CA ASN A 32 1.25 16.23 -11.52
C ASN A 32 0.99 16.45 -10.01
N PHE A 33 0.99 17.72 -9.61
CA PHE A 33 0.64 18.15 -8.24
C PHE A 33 -0.87 18.35 -8.03
N GLY A 34 -1.68 18.21 -9.10
CA GLY A 34 -3.13 18.35 -9.04
C GLY A 34 -3.59 19.69 -8.47
N ARG A 35 -4.59 19.63 -7.59
CA ARG A 35 -5.18 20.83 -6.95
C ARG A 35 -4.37 21.33 -5.75
N ALA A 36 -3.38 20.57 -5.26
CA ALA A 36 -2.58 20.96 -4.10
C ALA A 36 -1.61 22.12 -4.37
N VAL A 37 -1.48 22.59 -5.61
CA VAL A 37 -0.68 23.77 -5.99
C VAL A 37 -1.51 25.04 -6.21
N THR A 38 -2.84 24.96 -6.14
CA THR A 38 -3.69 26.15 -6.28
C THR A 38 -4.10 26.67 -4.91
N GLU A 39 -4.21 28.00 -4.74
CA GLU A 39 -4.65 28.58 -3.45
C GLU A 39 -6.03 28.05 -3.03
N GLU A 40 -6.95 27.89 -3.98
CA GLU A 40 -8.27 27.30 -3.69
C GLU A 40 -8.15 25.86 -3.17
N GLY A 41 -7.31 25.04 -3.80
CA GLY A 41 -7.10 23.66 -3.40
C GLY A 41 -6.39 23.55 -2.06
N MET A 42 -5.33 24.33 -1.85
CA MET A 42 -4.63 24.43 -0.56
C MET A 42 -5.59 24.91 0.55
N GLY A 43 -6.36 25.97 0.29
CA GLY A 43 -7.38 26.49 1.21
C GLY A 43 -8.40 25.44 1.64
N LYS A 44 -8.85 24.58 0.71
CA LYS A 44 -9.72 23.43 1.02
C LYS A 44 -9.04 22.39 1.91
N ILE A 45 -7.75 22.12 1.68
CA ILE A 45 -6.97 21.19 2.52
C ILE A 45 -6.82 21.73 3.95
N PHE A 46 -6.43 23.00 4.10
CA PHE A 46 -6.29 23.62 5.42
C PHE A 46 -7.63 23.63 6.16
N LYS A 47 -8.70 24.10 5.50
CA LYS A 47 -10.06 24.07 6.05
C LYS A 47 -10.48 22.67 6.49
N PHE A 48 -10.17 21.64 5.71
CA PHE A 48 -10.50 20.26 6.05
C PHE A 48 -9.88 19.82 7.39
N PHE A 49 -8.62 20.17 7.65
CA PHE A 49 -7.98 19.80 8.92
C PHE A 49 -8.39 20.74 10.06
N ASP A 50 -8.39 22.06 9.83
CA ASP A 50 -8.67 23.09 10.84
C ASP A 50 -10.06 22.94 11.48
N GLU A 51 -11.10 22.67 10.67
CA GLU A 51 -12.48 22.46 11.17
C GLU A 51 -12.65 21.17 11.99
N ARG A 52 -11.61 20.33 12.03
CA ARG A 52 -11.64 19.03 12.69
C ARG A 52 -10.68 18.97 13.87
N GLY A 53 -10.27 20.10 14.43
CA GLY A 53 -9.39 20.19 15.59
C GLY A 53 -7.95 19.78 15.28
N GLU A 54 -7.14 19.52 16.31
CA GLU A 54 -5.71 19.24 16.13
C GLU A 54 -5.43 17.86 15.53
N TRP A 55 -4.43 17.79 14.63
CA TRP A 55 -3.95 16.58 13.98
C TRP A 55 -2.42 16.48 14.06
N HIS A 56 -1.91 15.25 14.02
CA HIS A 56 -0.54 14.93 13.65
C HIS A 56 -0.51 14.50 12.18
N ILE A 57 0.00 15.36 11.32
CA ILE A 57 -0.06 15.21 9.86
C ILE A 57 1.30 14.79 9.34
N GLN A 58 1.38 13.54 8.86
CA GLN A 58 2.52 13.07 8.09
C GLN A 58 2.42 13.59 6.65
N LEU A 59 3.29 14.53 6.29
CA LEU A 59 3.46 14.98 4.92
C LEU A 59 4.25 13.94 4.13
N THR A 60 3.64 13.46 3.05
CA THR A 60 4.27 12.51 2.15
C THR A 60 3.90 12.83 0.69
N GLY A 61 4.40 12.03 -0.23
CA GLY A 61 4.18 12.17 -1.65
C GLY A 61 4.84 11.00 -2.37
N GLY A 62 5.73 11.34 -3.32
CA GLY A 62 7.01 10.65 -3.42
C GLY A 62 8.04 11.35 -2.53
N GLU A 63 8.42 12.60 -2.86
CA GLU A 63 9.36 13.41 -2.06
C GLU A 63 8.74 14.76 -1.59
N PRO A 64 8.19 14.90 -0.39
CA PRO A 64 7.40 16.09 -0.02
C PRO A 64 8.09 17.44 -0.30
N THR A 65 9.43 17.53 -0.19
CA THR A 65 10.18 18.79 -0.32
C THR A 65 10.26 19.36 -1.75
N ILE A 66 9.99 18.55 -2.79
CA ILE A 66 9.93 19.08 -4.17
C ILE A 66 8.60 19.75 -4.49
N HIS A 67 7.57 19.63 -3.63
CA HIS A 67 6.31 20.34 -3.84
C HIS A 67 6.58 21.87 -3.87
N PRO A 68 6.05 22.62 -4.86
CA PRO A 68 6.34 24.05 -5.00
C PRO A 68 6.01 24.86 -3.74
N HIS A 69 4.88 24.52 -3.10
CA HIS A 69 4.37 25.15 -1.88
C HIS A 69 4.70 24.38 -0.59
N PHE A 70 5.76 23.55 -0.58
CA PHE A 70 6.09 22.71 0.59
C PHE A 70 6.23 23.53 1.89
N ILE A 71 6.97 24.64 1.84
CA ILE A 71 7.17 25.51 3.01
C ILE A 71 5.86 26.14 3.47
N GLU A 72 5.03 26.59 2.52
CA GLU A 72 3.72 27.17 2.82
C GLU A 72 2.77 26.16 3.46
N PHE A 73 2.76 24.91 3.00
CA PHE A 73 2.03 23.82 3.65
C PHE A 73 2.49 23.61 5.09
N CYS A 74 3.81 23.57 5.31
CA CYS A 74 4.36 23.42 6.64
C CYS A 74 3.92 24.59 7.53
N GLU A 75 4.12 25.83 7.08
CA GLU A 75 3.81 27.06 7.81
C GLU A 75 2.33 27.20 8.16
N ARG A 76 1.42 26.86 7.23
CA ARG A 76 -0.02 27.00 7.45
C ARG A 76 -0.58 25.88 8.31
N LEU A 77 -0.19 24.62 8.08
CA LEU A 77 -0.67 23.50 8.90
C LEU A 77 -0.09 23.53 10.31
N SER A 78 1.18 23.91 10.50
CA SER A 78 1.84 23.91 11.82
C SER A 78 1.25 24.93 12.81
N LYS A 79 0.38 25.84 12.36
CA LYS A 79 -0.35 26.77 13.24
C LYS A 79 -1.27 26.02 14.20
N ASN A 80 -2.02 25.04 13.69
CA ASN A 80 -3.07 24.33 14.43
C ASN A 80 -2.79 22.82 14.57
N HIS A 81 -1.71 22.32 13.96
CA HIS A 81 -1.41 20.89 13.87
C HIS A 81 0.08 20.63 14.14
N TYR A 82 0.41 19.37 14.41
CA TYR A 82 1.78 18.87 14.44
C TYR A 82 2.08 18.17 13.11
N LEU A 83 3.32 18.26 12.65
CA LEU A 83 3.74 17.70 11.37
C LEU A 83 4.84 16.66 11.59
N ASN A 84 4.89 15.68 10.70
CA ASN A 84 6.07 14.86 10.50
C ASN A 84 6.22 14.54 9.01
N MET A 85 7.40 14.07 8.61
CA MET A 85 7.65 13.82 7.20
C MET A 85 8.74 12.77 6.99
N GLY A 86 8.63 12.04 5.87
CA GLY A 86 9.72 11.27 5.30
C GLY A 86 10.24 11.99 4.06
N THR A 87 11.54 12.22 3.99
CA THR A 87 12.22 12.88 2.86
C THR A 87 13.48 12.10 2.49
N ASN A 88 13.91 12.19 1.24
CA ASN A 88 15.21 11.76 0.76
C ASN A 88 16.32 12.82 1.01
N ASN A 89 15.97 13.93 1.68
CA ASN A 89 16.83 15.04 2.06
C ASN A 89 17.45 15.81 0.86
N SER A 90 16.81 15.76 -0.30
CA SER A 90 17.23 16.52 -1.49
C SER A 90 16.76 17.97 -1.52
N ILE A 91 16.19 18.50 -0.42
CA ILE A 91 15.79 19.90 -0.32
C ILE A 91 17.00 20.83 -0.59
N SER A 92 16.78 21.94 -1.30
CA SER A 92 17.86 22.92 -1.53
C SER A 92 18.21 23.66 -0.24
N TYR A 93 19.44 24.17 -0.13
CA TYR A 93 19.84 24.97 1.04
C TYR A 93 18.95 26.19 1.24
N ASP A 94 18.51 26.86 0.17
CA ASP A 94 17.63 28.04 0.29
C ASP A 94 16.27 27.67 0.90
N LYS A 95 15.65 26.59 0.40
CA LYS A 95 14.39 26.09 0.97
C LYS A 95 14.57 25.58 2.40
N LEU A 96 15.71 24.95 2.72
CA LEU A 96 16.01 24.50 4.08
C LEU A 96 16.19 25.67 5.04
N ARG A 97 16.90 26.74 4.64
CA ARG A 97 17.01 27.97 5.43
C ARG A 97 15.65 28.62 5.64
N GLU A 98 14.81 28.64 4.61
CA GLU A 98 13.44 29.16 4.72
C GLU A 98 12.61 28.32 5.71
N PHE A 99 12.68 26.98 5.62
CA PHE A 99 12.02 26.05 6.52
C PHE A 99 12.40 26.32 7.98
N ILE A 100 13.70 26.37 8.27
CA ILE A 100 14.22 26.60 9.62
C ILE A 100 13.78 27.95 10.17
N LYS A 101 13.76 28.98 9.32
CA LYS A 101 13.36 30.34 9.72
C LYS A 101 11.87 30.44 10.06
N LYS A 102 11.02 29.73 9.33
CA LYS A 102 9.55 29.90 9.40
C LYS A 102 8.85 28.92 10.33
N ILE A 103 9.43 27.75 10.56
CA ILE A 103 8.74 26.65 11.22
C ILE A 103 9.29 26.45 12.63
N ASP A 104 8.39 26.44 13.62
CA ASP A 104 8.74 26.09 15.00
C ASP A 104 9.09 24.60 15.08
N PRO A 105 10.32 24.21 15.50
CA PRO A 105 10.69 22.81 15.64
C PRO A 105 9.79 22.03 16.60
N ASN A 106 9.13 22.67 17.57
CA ASN A 106 8.18 22.01 18.47
C ASN A 106 6.88 21.59 17.79
N LYS A 107 6.58 22.15 16.60
CA LYS A 107 5.46 21.73 15.75
C LYS A 107 5.82 20.58 14.81
N ILE A 108 7.07 20.12 14.81
CA ILE A 108 7.53 19.00 14.02
C ILE A 108 7.82 17.81 14.94
N ASP A 109 6.99 16.76 14.89
CA ASP A 109 7.17 15.55 15.70
C ASP A 109 8.53 14.90 15.37
N TYR A 110 8.83 14.76 14.08
CA TYR A 110 10.11 14.30 13.56
C TYR A 110 10.27 14.53 12.04
N ILE A 111 11.51 14.47 11.57
CA ILE A 111 11.90 14.43 10.14
C ILE A 111 12.69 13.13 9.91
N GLN A 112 12.13 12.21 9.14
CA GLN A 112 12.81 10.99 8.71
C GLN A 112 13.56 11.26 7.40
N CYS A 113 14.88 11.33 7.46
CA CYS A 113 15.74 11.53 6.29
C CYS A 113 16.25 10.18 5.79
N SER A 114 15.73 9.72 4.65
CA SER A 114 16.13 8.47 4.01
C SER A 114 17.47 8.65 3.32
N LEU A 115 18.52 8.10 3.94
CA LEU A 115 19.83 8.02 3.30
C LEU A 115 19.74 6.98 2.17
N GLN A 116 19.67 7.52 0.97
CA GLN A 116 19.74 6.74 -0.25
C GLN A 116 21.17 6.30 -0.50
N GLU A 117 21.31 5.39 -1.45
CA GLU A 117 22.61 5.00 -1.96
C GLU A 117 23.35 6.24 -2.49
N VAL A 118 24.45 6.59 -1.84
CA VAL A 118 25.33 7.65 -2.30
C VAL A 118 26.71 7.04 -2.54
N ASP A 119 26.98 6.63 -3.77
CA ASP A 119 28.34 6.25 -4.18
C ASP A 119 29.22 7.50 -4.41
N GLU A 120 28.62 8.68 -4.48
CA GLU A 120 29.27 9.97 -4.68
C GLU A 120 29.53 10.72 -3.36
N GLU A 121 30.79 10.81 -2.95
CA GLU A 121 31.17 11.40 -1.65
C GLU A 121 30.57 12.80 -1.40
N GLU A 122 30.46 13.63 -2.45
CA GLU A 122 29.88 14.97 -2.36
C GLU A 122 28.40 14.96 -1.97
N ARG A 123 27.60 14.08 -2.57
CA ARG A 123 26.17 13.95 -2.22
C ARG A 123 25.98 13.42 -0.79
N PHE A 124 26.94 12.66 -0.26
CA PHE A 124 26.88 12.19 1.13
C PHE A 124 27.22 13.32 2.08
N LYS A 125 28.25 14.12 1.77
CA LYS A 125 28.59 15.35 2.51
C LYS A 125 27.40 16.31 2.52
N ASP A 126 26.74 16.49 1.39
CA ASP A 126 25.54 17.33 1.29
C ASP A 126 24.40 16.82 2.20
N PHE A 127 24.11 15.52 2.16
CA PHE A 127 23.12 14.90 3.05
C PHE A 127 23.47 15.12 4.53
N LEU A 128 24.72 14.84 4.92
CA LEU A 128 25.22 14.99 6.28
C LEU A 128 25.13 16.44 6.77
N ASN A 129 25.57 17.40 5.95
CA ASN A 129 25.50 18.82 6.28
C ASN A 129 24.06 19.28 6.58
N LYS A 130 23.09 18.82 5.80
CA LYS A 130 21.67 19.12 6.06
C LYS A 130 21.17 18.48 7.36
N MET A 131 21.62 17.27 7.68
CA MET A 131 21.29 16.65 8.98
C MET A 131 21.86 17.45 10.16
N ILE A 132 23.10 17.93 10.04
CA ILE A 132 23.72 18.81 11.04
C ILE A 132 22.91 20.11 11.20
N ILE A 133 22.51 20.72 10.09
CA ILE A 133 21.68 21.93 10.09
C ILE A 133 20.33 21.69 10.83
N TYR A 134 19.65 20.56 10.59
CA TYR A 134 18.43 20.23 11.34
C TYR A 134 18.70 20.14 12.84
N LYS A 135 19.77 19.44 13.23
CA LYS A 135 20.17 19.25 14.63
C LYS A 135 20.49 20.58 15.32
N GLU A 136 21.33 21.41 14.71
CA GLU A 136 21.74 22.72 15.26
C GLU A 136 20.56 23.68 15.45
N ASN A 137 19.46 23.45 14.73
CA ASN A 137 18.22 24.22 14.84
C ASN A 137 17.11 23.49 15.62
N ASN A 138 17.48 22.50 16.44
CA ASN A 138 16.60 21.76 17.36
C ASN A 138 15.47 20.95 16.69
N PHE A 139 15.55 20.66 15.39
CA PHE A 139 14.60 19.75 14.75
C PHE A 139 14.93 18.29 15.09
N LYS A 140 13.90 17.52 15.43
CA LYS A 140 13.98 16.07 15.65
C LYS A 140 14.16 15.32 14.33
N ALA A 141 15.34 15.39 13.74
CA ALA A 141 15.67 14.70 12.49
C ALA A 141 16.49 13.43 12.76
N TYR A 142 16.17 12.34 12.06
CA TYR A 142 16.94 11.10 12.11
C TYR A 142 17.20 10.55 10.71
N VAL A 143 18.29 9.80 10.58
CA VAL A 143 18.63 9.09 9.35
C VAL A 143 17.91 7.74 9.35
N SER A 144 17.26 7.42 8.23
CA SER A 144 16.78 6.07 7.97
C SER A 144 17.58 5.44 6.83
N TYR A 145 18.04 4.21 7.02
CA TYR A 145 18.82 3.47 6.03
C TYR A 145 18.21 2.09 5.81
N VAL A 146 17.80 1.79 4.59
CA VAL A 146 17.18 0.50 4.25
C VAL A 146 18.26 -0.56 4.08
N ALA A 147 18.19 -1.64 4.85
CA ALA A 147 19.16 -2.73 4.90
C ALA A 147 19.07 -3.66 3.67
N VAL A 148 19.27 -3.14 2.46
CA VAL A 148 19.24 -3.97 1.24
C VAL A 148 20.36 -5.04 1.32
N PRO A 149 20.08 -6.33 1.07
CA PRO A 149 21.00 -7.46 1.34
C PRO A 149 22.41 -7.32 0.76
N ASP A 150 22.54 -6.81 -0.46
CA ASP A 150 23.83 -6.63 -1.14
C ASP A 150 24.75 -5.55 -0.51
N ARG A 151 24.27 -4.82 0.50
CA ARG A 151 24.86 -3.56 0.96
C ARG A 151 24.92 -3.42 2.48
N LEU A 152 24.72 -4.53 3.18
CA LEU A 152 24.74 -4.55 4.64
C LEU A 152 26.10 -4.08 5.17
N ASP A 153 27.19 -4.35 4.45
CA ASP A 153 28.55 -3.89 4.76
C ASP A 153 28.67 -2.37 5.00
N ARG A 154 27.78 -1.57 4.41
CA ARG A 154 27.77 -0.10 4.57
C ARG A 154 27.14 0.38 5.87
N VAL A 155 26.36 -0.46 6.56
CA VAL A 155 25.62 -0.08 7.79
C VAL A 155 26.58 0.45 8.84
N LYS A 156 27.66 -0.29 9.13
CA LYS A 156 28.67 0.13 10.11
C LYS A 156 29.26 1.51 9.79
N LYS A 157 29.66 1.73 8.52
CA LYS A 157 30.25 3.00 8.09
C LYS A 157 29.34 4.17 8.41
N TYR A 158 28.07 4.09 8.04
CA TYR A 158 27.13 5.18 8.27
C TYR A 158 26.74 5.31 9.74
N TYR A 159 26.56 4.20 10.44
CA TYR A 159 26.33 4.19 11.89
C TYR A 159 27.43 4.95 12.64
N ASP A 160 28.71 4.64 12.35
CA ASP A 160 29.86 5.29 12.99
C ASP A 160 29.87 6.81 12.72
N ILE A 161 29.62 7.22 11.47
CA ILE A 161 29.60 8.63 11.08
C ILE A 161 28.47 9.37 11.79
N PHE A 162 27.22 8.91 11.69
CA PHE A 162 26.09 9.64 12.30
C PHE A 162 26.14 9.59 13.83
N SER A 163 26.65 8.51 14.42
CA SER A 163 26.89 8.44 15.87
C SER A 163 27.93 9.46 16.34
N TYR A 164 28.97 9.73 15.55
CA TYR A 164 29.96 10.76 15.86
C TYR A 164 29.33 12.17 15.92
N TYR A 165 28.40 12.46 15.01
CA TYR A 165 27.64 13.73 15.04
C TYR A 165 26.45 13.71 16.01
N ASP A 166 26.23 12.61 16.73
CA ASP A 166 25.09 12.41 17.62
C ASP A 166 23.75 12.69 16.89
N ILE A 167 23.66 12.11 15.68
CA ILE A 167 22.46 12.08 14.84
C ILE A 167 21.93 10.64 14.87
N PRO A 168 20.66 10.40 15.20
CA PRO A 168 20.13 9.04 15.24
C PRO A 168 20.15 8.37 13.85
N PHE A 169 20.61 7.11 13.80
CA PHE A 169 20.71 6.31 12.58
C PHE A 169 19.90 5.02 12.72
N VAL A 170 18.71 5.02 12.12
CA VAL A 170 17.75 3.93 12.18
C VAL A 170 17.89 3.03 10.96
N VAL A 171 18.33 1.79 11.20
CA VAL A 171 18.33 0.73 10.19
C VAL A 171 16.90 0.24 9.97
N GLN A 172 16.39 0.41 8.75
CA GLN A 172 15.09 -0.10 8.33
C GLN A 172 15.26 -1.45 7.65
N VAL A 173 14.45 -2.40 8.07
CA VAL A 173 14.41 -3.73 7.48
C VAL A 173 13.86 -3.64 6.06
N PHE A 174 14.57 -4.24 5.10
CA PHE A 174 14.06 -4.34 3.73
C PHE A 174 12.88 -5.31 3.69
N SER A 175 11.79 -4.89 3.06
CA SER A 175 10.59 -5.70 2.87
C SER A 175 10.26 -5.73 1.38
N GLY A 176 10.22 -6.92 0.81
CA GLY A 176 9.97 -7.11 -0.62
C GLY A 176 10.80 -8.23 -1.24
N LYS A 177 10.60 -8.43 -2.54
CA LYS A 177 11.37 -9.40 -3.31
C LYS A 177 12.67 -8.78 -3.82
N TYR A 178 13.78 -9.51 -3.68
CA TYR A 178 15.07 -9.10 -4.22
C TYR A 178 15.90 -10.33 -4.60
N LYS A 179 16.40 -10.38 -5.84
CA LYS A 179 17.18 -11.51 -6.39
C LYS A 179 16.56 -12.89 -6.07
N ASN A 180 15.27 -13.06 -6.38
CA ASN A 180 14.49 -14.30 -6.14
C ASN A 180 14.30 -14.71 -4.66
N LYS A 181 14.69 -13.86 -3.71
CA LYS A 181 14.42 -14.02 -2.27
C LYS A 181 13.32 -13.07 -1.81
N GLU A 182 12.62 -13.41 -0.74
CA GLU A 182 11.57 -12.63 -0.09
C GLU A 182 12.04 -12.16 1.30
N TYR A 183 12.22 -10.85 1.44
CA TYR A 183 12.69 -10.23 2.67
C TYR A 183 11.53 -9.64 3.48
N PRO A 184 11.65 -9.63 4.82
CA PRO A 184 12.86 -9.97 5.58
C PRO A 184 13.02 -11.44 5.95
N ARG A 185 12.14 -12.33 5.48
CA ARG A 185 12.19 -13.77 5.78
C ARG A 185 13.52 -14.42 5.38
N ASP A 186 14.10 -13.98 4.27
CA ASP A 186 15.28 -14.60 3.68
C ASP A 186 16.62 -13.95 4.08
N TYR A 187 16.64 -13.08 5.11
CA TYR A 187 17.92 -12.74 5.76
C TYR A 187 18.49 -13.99 6.45
N THR A 188 19.79 -14.20 6.30
CA THR A 188 20.54 -15.24 7.01
C THR A 188 20.75 -14.86 8.47
N GLN A 189 21.03 -15.84 9.33
CA GLN A 189 21.33 -15.55 10.73
C GLN A 189 22.55 -14.63 10.88
N ASP A 190 23.59 -14.83 10.08
CA ASP A 190 24.79 -13.97 10.09
C ASP A 190 24.45 -12.51 9.72
N GLU A 191 23.55 -12.29 8.75
CA GLU A 191 23.08 -10.95 8.39
C GLU A 191 22.24 -10.32 9.50
N ILE A 192 21.40 -11.12 10.18
CA ILE A 192 20.60 -10.67 11.32
C ILE A 192 21.51 -10.28 12.49
N ASP A 193 22.48 -11.13 12.84
CA ASP A 193 23.45 -10.89 13.92
C ASP A 193 24.36 -9.70 13.64
N TYR A 194 24.69 -9.47 12.36
CA TYR A 194 25.37 -8.25 11.93
C TYR A 194 24.49 -7.01 12.13
N LEU A 195 23.24 -7.05 11.67
CA LEU A 195 22.33 -5.90 11.77
C LEU A 195 21.99 -5.54 13.21
N ASP A 196 21.78 -6.55 14.07
CA ASP A 196 21.42 -6.42 15.49
C ASP A 196 22.29 -5.38 16.22
N GLN A 197 23.60 -5.41 15.95
CA GLN A 197 24.61 -4.53 16.53
C GLN A 197 24.34 -3.02 16.30
N TYR A 198 23.55 -2.68 15.28
CA TYR A 198 23.31 -1.31 14.83
C TYR A 198 21.82 -0.91 14.90
N MET A 199 20.93 -1.79 15.37
CA MET A 199 19.50 -1.52 15.36
C MET A 199 19.07 -0.64 16.53
N MET A 200 18.52 0.53 16.22
CA MET A 200 17.92 1.42 17.24
C MET A 200 16.44 1.15 17.49
N SER A 201 15.71 0.59 16.51
CA SER A 201 14.26 0.39 16.60
C SER A 201 13.92 -1.06 16.96
N SER A 202 13.14 -1.19 18.03
CA SER A 202 12.63 -2.47 18.54
C SER A 202 11.66 -3.11 17.55
N MET A 203 10.87 -2.29 16.85
CA MET A 203 9.97 -2.75 15.77
C MET A 203 10.76 -3.36 14.61
N TYR A 204 11.74 -2.63 14.07
CA TYR A 204 12.54 -3.15 12.96
C TYR A 204 13.32 -4.40 13.38
N ARG A 205 13.85 -4.46 14.59
CA ARG A 205 14.52 -5.68 15.08
C ARG A 205 13.58 -6.87 15.14
N ALA A 206 12.36 -6.67 15.62
CA ALA A 206 11.35 -7.72 15.65
C ALA A 206 10.96 -8.22 14.26
N LEU A 207 10.91 -7.34 13.24
CA LEU A 207 10.60 -7.70 11.86
C LEU A 207 11.60 -8.70 11.25
N LEU A 208 12.87 -8.68 11.66
CA LEU A 208 13.85 -9.69 11.23
C LEU A 208 13.47 -11.10 11.70
N ASP A 209 12.81 -11.23 12.85
CA ASP A 209 12.40 -12.55 13.38
C ASP A 209 11.02 -13.00 12.86
N ILE A 210 10.07 -12.07 12.74
CA ILE A 210 8.67 -12.40 12.42
C ILE A 210 8.34 -12.29 10.93
N GLY A 211 9.23 -11.71 10.12
CA GLY A 211 9.01 -11.48 8.70
C GLY A 211 8.15 -10.24 8.43
N ASP A 212 6.85 -10.37 8.65
CA ASP A 212 5.87 -9.32 8.33
C ASP A 212 5.04 -8.92 9.54
N ARG A 213 4.32 -7.80 9.40
CA ARG A 213 3.33 -7.34 10.38
C ARG A 213 2.03 -8.09 10.12
N TYR A 214 1.49 -8.81 11.10
CA TYR A 214 0.23 -9.56 10.96
C TYR A 214 -0.89 -8.94 11.83
N PRO A 215 -1.61 -7.93 11.32
CA PRO A 215 -2.51 -7.12 12.14
C PRO A 215 -3.95 -7.66 12.27
N THR A 216 -4.28 -8.71 11.52
CA THR A 216 -5.66 -9.19 11.41
C THR A 216 -6.25 -9.48 12.79
N CYS A 217 -7.55 -9.20 12.94
CA CYS A 217 -8.30 -9.35 14.20
C CYS A 217 -7.91 -8.39 15.33
N LYS A 218 -6.87 -7.57 15.18
CA LYS A 218 -6.52 -6.52 16.15
C LYS A 218 -7.39 -5.28 15.99
N LEU A 219 -7.70 -4.61 17.11
CA LEU A 219 -8.36 -3.31 17.07
C LEU A 219 -7.45 -2.25 16.45
N CYS A 220 -7.97 -1.54 15.46
CA CYS A 220 -7.22 -0.62 14.65
C CYS A 220 -7.77 0.81 14.76
N ALA A 221 -6.88 1.80 14.88
CA ALA A 221 -7.23 3.21 14.87
C ALA A 221 -7.59 3.76 13.48
N ALA A 222 -7.29 3.00 12.41
CA ALA A 222 -7.61 3.36 11.03
C ALA A 222 -9.12 3.59 10.82
N GLY A 223 -9.46 4.72 10.22
CA GLY A 223 -10.85 5.14 9.99
C GLY A 223 -11.58 5.65 11.23
N LYS A 224 -11.01 5.60 12.44
CA LYS A 224 -11.57 6.26 13.64
C LYS A 224 -10.82 7.53 14.00
N ARG A 225 -9.50 7.45 14.20
CA ARG A 225 -8.63 8.61 14.47
C ARG A 225 -7.38 8.64 13.60
N ARG A 226 -7.26 7.71 12.65
CA ARG A 226 -6.19 7.70 11.65
C ARG A 226 -6.78 7.64 10.25
N ILE A 227 -6.31 8.50 9.35
CA ILE A 227 -6.76 8.56 7.96
C ILE A 227 -5.59 8.68 6.99
N LEU A 228 -5.81 8.27 5.76
CA LEU A 228 -4.94 8.50 4.62
C LEU A 228 -5.65 9.46 3.67
N VAL A 229 -5.00 10.57 3.32
CA VAL A 229 -5.51 11.59 2.41
C VAL A 229 -4.68 11.57 1.14
N ASP A 230 -5.33 11.35 0.00
CA ASP A 230 -4.72 11.50 -1.32
C ASP A 230 -5.12 12.84 -1.93
N ALA A 231 -4.26 13.86 -1.81
CA ALA A 231 -4.58 15.19 -2.31
C ALA A 231 -4.77 15.22 -3.83
N LEU A 232 -4.11 14.34 -4.59
CA LEU A 232 -4.30 14.29 -6.04
C LEU A 232 -5.75 13.98 -6.45
N SER A 233 -6.35 12.92 -5.90
CA SER A 233 -7.77 12.58 -6.16
C SER A 233 -8.75 13.31 -5.23
N GLY A 234 -8.25 13.86 -4.13
CA GLY A 234 -9.03 14.38 -3.02
C GLY A 234 -9.64 13.30 -2.12
N LYS A 235 -9.49 12.01 -2.43
CA LYS A 235 -10.10 10.90 -1.67
C LYS A 235 -9.44 10.74 -0.31
N VAL A 236 -10.25 10.42 0.70
CA VAL A 236 -9.79 10.05 2.05
C VAL A 236 -10.10 8.59 2.30
N PHE A 237 -9.13 7.82 2.78
CA PHE A 237 -9.21 6.40 3.08
C PHE A 237 -8.92 6.14 4.56
N LYS A 238 -9.29 4.95 5.06
CA LYS A 238 -8.95 4.52 6.42
C LYS A 238 -7.46 4.23 6.56
N CYS A 239 -6.86 3.56 5.57
CA CYS A 239 -5.44 3.20 5.51
C CYS A 239 -5.03 2.83 4.08
N LEU A 240 -3.76 2.44 3.89
CA LEU A 240 -3.20 2.00 2.60
C LEU A 240 -3.79 0.69 2.06
N ASN A 241 -4.42 -0.12 2.90
CA ASN A 241 -4.98 -1.42 2.52
C ASN A 241 -6.46 -1.35 2.11
N GLU A 242 -7.06 -0.16 2.09
CA GLU A 242 -8.50 0.04 1.84
C GLU A 242 -8.72 0.76 0.51
N SER A 243 -9.57 0.21 -0.35
CA SER A 243 -9.88 0.76 -1.68
C SER A 243 -11.07 1.73 -1.68
N GLU A 244 -11.96 1.60 -0.70
CA GLU A 244 -13.16 2.44 -0.63
C GLU A 244 -12.87 3.73 0.18
N PRO A 245 -13.12 4.92 -0.41
CA PRO A 245 -12.92 6.16 0.29
C PRO A 245 -14.04 6.41 1.33
N ILE A 246 -13.65 6.97 2.47
CA ILE A 246 -14.55 7.40 3.56
C ILE A 246 -14.85 8.89 3.52
N GLY A 247 -14.28 9.63 2.57
CA GLY A 247 -14.42 11.08 2.50
C GLY A 247 -13.72 11.68 1.29
N ASN A 248 -13.81 13.01 1.18
CA ASN A 248 -13.06 13.77 0.20
C ASN A 248 -12.71 15.16 0.76
N ILE A 249 -11.45 15.57 0.61
CA ILE A 249 -10.94 16.80 1.23
C ILE A 249 -11.45 18.06 0.53
N TYR A 250 -11.66 18.00 -0.79
CA TYR A 250 -12.05 19.17 -1.59
C TYR A 250 -13.55 19.49 -1.49
N ASN A 251 -14.37 18.55 -1.02
CA ASN A 251 -15.76 18.80 -0.69
C ASN A 251 -16.03 18.75 0.82
N ASN A 252 -14.97 18.73 1.62
CA ASN A 252 -15.01 18.77 3.08
C ASN A 252 -15.83 17.63 3.73
N LYS A 253 -15.80 16.42 3.17
CA LYS A 253 -16.52 15.25 3.70
C LYS A 253 -15.58 14.25 4.36
N LEU A 254 -15.96 13.74 5.53
CA LEU A 254 -15.24 12.69 6.23
C LEU A 254 -16.20 11.87 7.11
N ASN A 255 -16.27 10.56 6.87
CA ASN A 255 -17.10 9.63 7.64
C ASN A 255 -16.19 8.69 8.44
N LEU A 256 -15.93 9.02 9.70
CA LEU A 256 -15.15 8.18 10.61
C LEU A 256 -16.03 7.08 11.23
N ASN A 257 -15.41 5.99 11.66
CA ASN A 257 -16.07 4.95 12.43
C ASN A 257 -16.29 5.44 13.88
N ASP A 258 -17.46 5.16 14.45
CA ASP A 258 -17.75 5.48 15.87
C ASP A 258 -16.93 4.64 16.84
N LYS A 259 -16.50 3.43 16.42
CA LYS A 259 -15.72 2.49 17.22
C LYS A 259 -14.47 2.03 16.48
N TYR A 260 -13.49 1.57 17.26
CA TYR A 260 -12.33 0.86 16.72
C TYR A 260 -12.80 -0.45 16.09
N LEU A 261 -12.32 -0.77 14.90
CA LEU A 261 -12.71 -1.97 14.17
C LEU A 261 -11.54 -2.96 14.13
N LYS A 262 -11.86 -4.25 14.10
CA LYS A 262 -10.88 -5.30 13.85
C LYS A 262 -10.30 -5.15 12.44
N CYS A 263 -8.98 -5.13 12.33
CA CYS A 263 -8.28 -5.07 11.05
C CYS A 263 -8.54 -6.36 10.25
N ARG A 264 -8.76 -6.21 8.95
CA ARG A 264 -9.02 -7.32 8.02
C ARG A 264 -7.84 -7.59 7.08
N ALA A 265 -6.75 -6.83 7.20
CA ALA A 265 -5.60 -6.97 6.31
C ALA A 265 -4.69 -8.11 6.78
N LYS A 266 -4.22 -8.97 5.85
CA LYS A 266 -3.22 -10.01 6.15
C LYS A 266 -1.91 -9.41 6.64
N LYS A 267 -1.52 -8.28 6.03
CA LYS A 267 -0.29 -7.54 6.32
C LYS A 267 -0.59 -6.06 6.55
N CYS A 268 0.07 -5.43 7.51
CA CYS A 268 -0.05 -3.97 7.71
C CYS A 268 1.01 -3.23 6.90
N SER A 269 0.57 -2.34 6.00
CA SER A 269 1.45 -1.54 5.14
C SER A 269 1.77 -0.15 5.69
N CYS A 270 1.31 0.16 6.90
CA CYS A 270 1.52 1.47 7.54
C CYS A 270 2.79 1.47 8.39
N ILE A 271 3.70 2.45 8.18
CA ILE A 271 4.97 2.58 8.91
C ILE A 271 4.74 2.68 10.42
N PHE A 272 3.78 3.51 10.85
CA PHE A 272 3.30 3.56 12.24
C PHE A 272 2.05 2.68 12.34
N GLU A 273 2.27 1.45 12.78
CA GLU A 273 1.22 0.45 12.92
C GLU A 273 0.10 0.98 13.85
N PRO A 274 -1.12 1.19 13.33
CA PRO A 274 -2.19 1.87 14.05
C PRO A 274 -2.98 0.95 15.00
N HIS A 275 -2.48 -0.25 15.29
CA HIS A 275 -3.16 -1.19 16.18
C HIS A 275 -2.94 -0.77 17.64
N LEU A 276 -4.01 -0.83 18.43
CA LEU A 276 -4.04 -0.20 19.76
C LEU A 276 -3.08 -0.88 20.77
N ASP A 277 -2.76 -2.15 20.53
CA ASP A 277 -1.78 -2.96 21.25
C ASP A 277 -0.33 -2.66 20.87
N VAL A 278 -0.09 -2.08 19.69
CA VAL A 278 1.24 -1.83 19.13
C VAL A 278 1.62 -0.35 19.14
N GLU A 279 0.66 0.54 18.91
CA GLU A 279 0.91 1.99 18.81
C GLU A 279 1.65 2.58 20.03
N PRO A 280 1.33 2.22 21.29
CA PRO A 280 2.06 2.72 22.44
C PRO A 280 3.53 2.28 22.46
N ILE A 281 3.80 1.05 22.02
CA ILE A 281 5.14 0.49 21.91
C ILE A 281 5.96 1.30 20.91
N LEU A 282 5.37 1.58 19.74
CA LEU A 282 6.03 2.37 18.71
C LEU A 282 6.33 3.79 19.18
N TYR A 283 5.38 4.44 19.84
CA TYR A 283 5.60 5.79 20.34
C TYR A 283 6.80 5.86 21.30
N LYS A 284 6.90 4.89 22.22
CA LYS A 284 8.04 4.80 23.15
C LYS A 284 9.35 4.43 22.46
N ASP A 285 9.30 3.59 21.43
CA ASP A 285 10.46 3.28 20.57
C ASP A 285 10.98 4.54 19.86
N PHE A 286 10.07 5.42 19.41
CA PHE A 286 10.44 6.71 18.83
C PHE A 286 11.01 7.71 19.84
N GLU A 287 10.46 7.79 21.05
CA GLU A 287 11.06 8.61 22.12
C GLU A 287 12.49 8.15 22.45
N ASN A 288 12.71 6.83 22.49
CA ASN A 288 14.04 6.25 22.73
C ASN A 288 15.07 6.70 21.69
N ILE A 289 14.70 6.78 20.40
CA ILE A 289 15.58 7.22 19.30
C ILE A 289 16.16 8.62 19.57
N PHE A 290 15.36 9.54 20.12
CA PHE A 290 15.78 10.92 20.38
C PHE A 290 16.34 11.15 21.80
N ASN A 291 16.17 10.20 22.72
CA ASN A 291 16.68 10.27 24.09
C ASN A 291 18.09 9.66 24.25
N GLY A 292 18.85 9.52 23.16
CA GLY A 292 20.24 9.06 23.19
C GLY A 292 20.44 7.55 23.36
N LYS A 293 19.38 6.73 23.31
CA LYS A 293 19.55 5.26 23.26
C LYS A 293 20.14 4.87 21.91
N LYS A 294 21.26 4.16 21.93
CA LYS A 294 21.99 3.72 20.73
C LYS A 294 21.59 2.34 20.21
N HIS A 295 20.68 1.66 20.91
CA HIS A 295 20.25 0.30 20.62
C HIS A 295 18.78 0.12 20.96
N TYR A 296 18.12 -0.84 20.32
CA TYR A 296 16.71 -1.15 20.55
C TYR A 296 16.46 -1.60 22.00
N ASP A 297 15.23 -1.38 22.45
CA ASP A 297 14.79 -1.74 23.79
C ASP A 297 14.27 -3.18 23.80
N LYS A 298 14.92 -4.05 24.58
CA LYS A 298 14.60 -5.49 24.60
C LYS A 298 13.16 -5.77 25.06
N GLU A 299 12.63 -4.97 26.00
CA GLU A 299 11.26 -5.15 26.48
C GLU A 299 10.25 -4.76 25.40
N LEU A 300 10.48 -3.63 24.72
CA LEU A 300 9.64 -3.20 23.60
C LEU A 300 9.72 -4.15 22.42
N TYR A 301 10.90 -4.73 22.14
CA TYR A 301 11.11 -5.72 21.10
C TYR A 301 10.26 -6.98 21.37
N GLU A 302 10.32 -7.53 22.59
CA GLU A 302 9.52 -8.70 22.98
C GLU A 302 8.02 -8.39 22.92
N LEU A 303 7.62 -7.22 23.40
CA LEU A 303 6.22 -6.78 23.30
C LEU A 303 5.76 -6.68 21.84
N TYR A 304 6.56 -6.06 20.97
CA TYR A 304 6.21 -5.93 19.55
C TYR A 304 6.12 -7.30 18.87
N LYS A 305 7.13 -8.16 19.09
CA LYS A 305 7.21 -9.51 18.53
C LYS A 305 5.99 -10.33 18.92
N ASN A 306 5.67 -10.40 20.21
CA ASN A 306 4.54 -11.18 20.73
C ASN A 306 3.18 -10.66 20.25
N ASN A 307 3.02 -9.34 20.10
CA ASN A 307 1.80 -8.79 19.53
C ASN A 307 1.71 -9.06 18.03
N SER A 308 2.82 -9.07 17.29
CA SER A 308 2.81 -9.10 15.82
C SER A 308 2.74 -10.51 15.22
N ILE A 309 2.99 -11.55 16.01
CA ILE A 309 2.82 -12.94 15.57
C ILE A 309 1.33 -13.24 15.38
N GLY A 310 0.98 -13.86 14.25
CA GLY A 310 -0.38 -14.30 13.98
C GLY A 310 -0.88 -15.26 15.05
N ASN A 311 -1.84 -14.81 15.86
CA ASN A 311 -2.46 -15.65 16.89
C ASN A 311 -3.38 -16.73 16.27
N GLU A 312 -3.83 -17.71 17.05
CA GLU A 312 -4.76 -18.74 16.54
C GLU A 312 -6.06 -18.15 15.98
N GLU A 313 -6.50 -16.99 16.49
CA GLU A 313 -7.65 -16.24 15.97
C GLU A 313 -7.41 -15.75 14.53
N TYR A 314 -6.18 -15.32 14.18
CA TYR A 314 -5.77 -14.95 12.82
C TYR A 314 -5.87 -16.14 11.86
N LYS A 315 -5.31 -17.29 12.23
CA LYS A 315 -5.35 -18.52 11.40
C LYS A 315 -6.79 -18.94 11.15
N LYS A 316 -7.61 -18.95 12.21
CA LYS A 316 -9.04 -19.27 12.11
C LYS A 316 -9.80 -18.27 11.24
N TYR A 317 -9.59 -16.97 11.44
CA TYR A 317 -10.23 -15.91 10.64
C TYR A 317 -9.96 -16.09 9.15
N TRP A 318 -8.70 -16.29 8.76
CA TRP A 318 -8.38 -16.45 7.34
C TRP A 318 -8.83 -17.79 6.78
N ALA A 319 -8.80 -18.87 7.56
CA ALA A 319 -9.40 -20.14 7.15
C ALA A 319 -10.89 -19.95 6.83
N GLU A 320 -11.65 -19.26 7.69
CA GLU A 320 -13.06 -18.95 7.45
C GLU A 320 -13.29 -18.06 6.22
N ILE A 321 -12.44 -17.05 6.00
CA ILE A 321 -12.53 -16.18 4.82
C ILE A 321 -12.22 -16.97 3.53
N GLU A 322 -11.17 -17.80 3.51
CA GLU A 322 -10.83 -18.60 2.33
C GLU A 322 -11.90 -19.66 2.06
N ILE A 323 -12.52 -20.27 3.09
CA ILE A 323 -13.69 -21.16 2.95
C ILE A 323 -14.84 -20.40 2.29
N LYS A 324 -15.23 -19.23 2.80
CA LYS A 324 -16.32 -18.43 2.21
C LYS A 324 -16.04 -18.00 0.77
N LYS A 325 -14.79 -17.64 0.45
CA LYS A 325 -14.37 -17.31 -0.93
C LYS A 325 -14.49 -18.55 -1.84
N LEU A 326 -14.09 -19.71 -1.35
CA LEU A 326 -14.23 -20.98 -2.06
C LEU A 326 -15.70 -21.37 -2.27
N GLU A 327 -16.53 -21.26 -1.24
CA GLU A 327 -17.98 -21.51 -1.32
C GLU A 327 -18.65 -20.60 -2.35
N LYS A 328 -18.37 -19.28 -2.29
CA LYS A 328 -18.87 -18.32 -3.28
C LYS A 328 -18.45 -18.71 -4.70
N LYS A 329 -17.17 -19.05 -4.89
CA LYS A 329 -16.64 -19.49 -6.18
C LYS A 329 -17.37 -20.73 -6.70
N ILE A 330 -17.55 -21.75 -5.86
CA ILE A 330 -18.25 -22.99 -6.21
C ILE A 330 -19.71 -22.70 -6.58
N ILE A 331 -20.41 -21.88 -5.80
CA ILE A 331 -21.80 -21.49 -6.09
C ILE A 331 -21.88 -20.74 -7.42
N THR A 332 -20.98 -19.81 -7.68
CA THR A 332 -20.91 -19.08 -8.97
C THR A 332 -20.70 -20.03 -10.14
N LEU A 333 -19.74 -20.96 -10.04
CA LEU A 333 -19.51 -21.98 -11.07
C LEU A 333 -20.74 -22.86 -11.31
N LYS A 334 -21.38 -23.34 -10.24
CA LYS A 334 -22.61 -24.16 -10.34
C LYS A 334 -23.74 -23.39 -11.04
N ASN A 335 -23.90 -22.11 -10.75
CA ASN A 335 -24.94 -21.29 -11.37
C ASN A 335 -24.63 -21.00 -12.85
N MET A 336 -23.38 -20.64 -13.16
CA MET A 336 -22.93 -20.34 -14.53
C MET A 336 -23.13 -21.53 -15.47
N PHE A 337 -22.81 -22.74 -15.02
CA PHE A 337 -22.87 -23.97 -15.80
C PHE A 337 -24.05 -24.87 -15.42
N LYS A 338 -25.09 -24.31 -14.78
CA LYS A 338 -26.29 -25.05 -14.40
C LYS A 338 -26.96 -25.64 -15.65
N ASP A 339 -27.29 -26.94 -15.60
CA ASP A 339 -27.99 -27.68 -16.66
C ASP A 339 -27.27 -27.62 -18.03
N SER A 340 -25.93 -27.56 -18.01
CA SER A 340 -25.10 -27.43 -19.22
C SER A 340 -24.74 -28.74 -19.90
N ALA A 341 -25.00 -29.91 -19.31
CA ALA A 341 -24.58 -31.18 -19.89
C ALA A 341 -25.14 -31.37 -21.33
N ASN A 342 -24.25 -31.70 -22.26
CA ASN A 342 -24.51 -31.84 -23.71
C ASN A 342 -25.03 -30.55 -24.39
N LYS A 343 -24.82 -29.38 -23.78
CA LYS A 343 -25.18 -28.07 -24.35
C LYS A 343 -23.99 -27.37 -24.99
N ASN A 344 -24.26 -26.35 -25.82
CA ASN A 344 -23.22 -25.47 -26.35
C ASN A 344 -23.14 -24.20 -25.48
N ILE A 345 -21.99 -24.00 -24.86
CA ILE A 345 -21.74 -22.89 -23.94
C ILE A 345 -20.72 -21.93 -24.56
N GLY A 346 -21.14 -20.69 -24.79
CA GLY A 346 -20.24 -19.62 -25.19
C GLY A 346 -19.43 -19.11 -24.00
N ILE A 347 -18.13 -18.88 -24.18
CA ILE A 347 -17.29 -18.18 -23.21
C ILE A 347 -16.58 -17.02 -23.91
N TYR A 348 -16.88 -15.80 -23.48
CA TYR A 348 -16.29 -14.58 -24.04
C TYR A 348 -15.07 -14.17 -23.21
N GLY A 349 -13.88 -14.37 -23.77
CA GLY A 349 -12.59 -14.09 -23.14
C GLY A 349 -11.63 -15.27 -23.22
N THR A 350 -10.40 -15.05 -23.67
CA THR A 350 -9.38 -16.10 -23.91
C THR A 350 -8.09 -15.84 -23.12
N GLY A 351 -8.22 -15.27 -21.92
CA GLY A 351 -7.09 -14.99 -21.02
C GLY A 351 -6.99 -15.95 -19.83
N GLU A 352 -6.01 -15.70 -18.95
CA GLU A 352 -5.76 -16.48 -17.72
C GLU A 352 -6.98 -16.63 -16.82
N HIS A 353 -7.87 -15.62 -16.80
CA HIS A 353 -9.14 -15.67 -16.09
C HIS A 353 -10.01 -16.87 -16.54
N THR A 354 -10.12 -17.10 -17.85
CA THR A 354 -10.90 -18.19 -18.45
C THR A 354 -10.26 -19.54 -18.16
N LYS A 355 -8.94 -19.64 -18.32
CA LYS A 355 -8.18 -20.84 -17.95
C LYS A 355 -8.42 -21.22 -16.49
N LYS A 356 -8.27 -20.25 -15.58
CA LYS A 356 -8.47 -20.47 -14.14
C LYS A 356 -9.91 -20.88 -13.82
N MET A 357 -10.90 -20.26 -14.46
CA MET A 357 -12.32 -20.60 -14.29
C MET A 357 -12.60 -22.05 -14.68
N LEU A 358 -12.10 -22.51 -15.84
CA LEU A 358 -12.28 -23.88 -16.30
C LEU A 358 -11.51 -24.89 -15.43
N ASP A 359 -10.30 -24.56 -14.99
CA ASP A 359 -9.53 -25.40 -14.07
C ASP A 359 -10.22 -25.51 -12.70
N ASP A 360 -10.80 -24.42 -12.19
CA ASP A 360 -11.60 -24.44 -10.96
C ASP A 360 -12.91 -25.22 -11.13
N TYR A 361 -13.55 -25.16 -12.30
CA TYR A 361 -14.70 -26.02 -12.61
C TYR A 361 -14.34 -27.50 -12.53
N LYS A 362 -13.28 -27.92 -13.24
CA LYS A 362 -12.78 -29.31 -13.22
C LYS A 362 -12.38 -29.76 -11.83
N ARG A 363 -11.79 -28.86 -11.04
CA ARG A 363 -11.29 -29.17 -9.70
C ARG A 363 -12.40 -29.32 -8.65
N TYR A 364 -13.44 -28.49 -8.72
CA TYR A 364 -14.43 -28.36 -7.63
C TYR A 364 -15.85 -28.81 -8.00
N ILE A 365 -16.17 -28.93 -9.29
CA ILE A 365 -17.51 -29.25 -9.77
C ILE A 365 -17.53 -30.65 -10.39
N ASP A 366 -17.02 -30.81 -11.61
CA ASP A 366 -17.01 -32.07 -12.38
C ASP A 366 -16.14 -31.89 -13.65
N GLU A 367 -15.95 -32.96 -14.41
CA GLU A 367 -15.43 -32.88 -15.78
C GLU A 367 -16.35 -32.07 -16.70
N ILE A 368 -15.77 -31.46 -17.74
CA ILE A 368 -16.53 -30.68 -18.73
C ILE A 368 -17.30 -31.65 -19.63
N LYS A 369 -18.63 -31.69 -19.48
CA LYS A 369 -19.55 -32.54 -20.26
C LYS A 369 -20.41 -31.72 -21.22
N PHE A 370 -19.88 -30.61 -21.71
CA PHE A 370 -20.56 -29.65 -22.57
C PHE A 370 -19.58 -29.08 -23.59
N ASN A 371 -20.11 -28.60 -24.72
CA ASN A 371 -19.30 -28.02 -25.78
C ASN A 371 -19.00 -26.55 -25.45
N ILE A 372 -17.78 -26.11 -25.77
CA ILE A 372 -17.36 -24.72 -25.52
C ILE A 372 -17.05 -24.04 -26.85
N CYS A 373 -17.67 -22.88 -27.07
CA CYS A 373 -17.33 -21.95 -28.13
C CYS A 373 -16.68 -20.71 -27.50
N LEU A 374 -15.43 -20.40 -27.85
CA LEU A 374 -14.74 -19.23 -27.31
C LEU A 374 -15.01 -18.01 -28.18
N PHE A 375 -15.10 -16.83 -27.57
CA PHE A 375 -15.24 -15.55 -28.27
C PHE A 375 -14.19 -14.56 -27.80
N ASN A 376 -13.73 -13.70 -28.72
CA ASN A 376 -12.83 -12.60 -28.40
C ASN A 376 -13.11 -11.39 -29.31
N SER A 377 -12.95 -10.18 -28.78
CA SER A 377 -13.07 -8.95 -29.57
C SER A 377 -11.92 -8.74 -30.56
N ASN A 378 -10.76 -9.36 -30.31
CA ASN A 378 -9.60 -9.26 -31.19
C ASN A 378 -9.75 -10.21 -32.39
N SER A 379 -9.90 -9.63 -33.58
CA SER A 379 -10.04 -10.36 -34.85
C SER A 379 -8.85 -11.24 -35.19
N ASP A 380 -7.65 -10.90 -34.71
CA ASP A 380 -6.44 -11.69 -34.96
C ASP A 380 -6.48 -13.05 -34.25
N LEU A 381 -7.40 -13.24 -33.31
CA LEU A 381 -7.57 -14.49 -32.57
C LEU A 381 -8.63 -15.41 -33.16
N TRP A 382 -9.48 -14.92 -34.08
CA TRP A 382 -10.55 -15.75 -34.66
C TRP A 382 -9.98 -16.90 -35.50
N ASN A 383 -10.67 -18.04 -35.47
CA ASN A 383 -10.27 -19.31 -36.07
C ASN A 383 -8.98 -19.93 -35.51
N LYS A 384 -8.40 -19.35 -34.45
CA LYS A 384 -7.33 -19.98 -33.67
C LYS A 384 -7.94 -20.81 -32.53
N GLU A 385 -7.12 -21.65 -31.93
CA GLU A 385 -7.50 -22.43 -30.76
C GLU A 385 -6.93 -21.83 -29.47
N TYR A 386 -7.71 -21.94 -28.39
CA TYR A 386 -7.25 -21.68 -27.03
C TYR A 386 -7.81 -22.74 -26.09
N LEU A 387 -6.94 -23.36 -25.28
CA LEU A 387 -7.28 -24.50 -24.41
C LEU A 387 -7.97 -25.67 -25.14
N GLY A 388 -7.68 -25.85 -26.43
CA GLY A 388 -8.29 -26.89 -27.27
C GLY A 388 -9.68 -26.56 -27.82
N PHE A 389 -10.14 -25.30 -27.71
CA PHE A 389 -11.41 -24.84 -28.25
C PHE A 389 -11.19 -23.72 -29.29
N GLN A 390 -11.98 -23.73 -30.36
CA GLN A 390 -11.93 -22.71 -31.40
C GLN A 390 -12.45 -21.36 -30.89
N ILE A 391 -11.80 -20.28 -31.32
CA ILE A 391 -12.20 -18.91 -31.07
C ILE A 391 -13.01 -18.40 -32.27
N HIS A 392 -14.25 -18.00 -32.01
CA HIS A 392 -15.20 -17.51 -32.99
C HIS A 392 -15.30 -15.98 -32.97
N ASN A 393 -15.75 -15.41 -34.08
CA ASN A 393 -16.18 -14.02 -34.12
C ASN A 393 -17.47 -13.87 -33.29
N PRO A 394 -17.58 -12.87 -32.40
CA PRO A 394 -18.81 -12.56 -31.66
C PRO A 394 -20.07 -12.41 -32.51
N ILE A 395 -19.95 -12.04 -33.79
CA ILE A 395 -21.09 -11.93 -34.72
C ILE A 395 -21.73 -13.30 -35.00
N GLU A 396 -20.99 -14.40 -34.82
CA GLU A 396 -21.45 -15.77 -35.05
C GLU A 396 -22.37 -16.30 -33.91
N ILE A 397 -22.47 -15.60 -32.77
CA ILE A 397 -23.24 -16.03 -31.58
C ILE A 397 -24.65 -16.55 -31.94
N PRO A 398 -25.47 -15.87 -32.77
CA PRO A 398 -26.82 -16.35 -33.10
C PRO A 398 -26.87 -17.65 -33.91
N ASN A 399 -25.76 -18.05 -34.53
CA ASN A 399 -25.70 -19.19 -35.46
C ASN A 399 -25.09 -20.46 -34.84
N LEU A 400 -24.69 -20.41 -33.57
CA LEU A 400 -23.92 -21.46 -32.89
C LEU A 400 -24.75 -22.30 -31.90
N ASP A 401 -26.09 -22.18 -31.94
CA ASP A 401 -27.02 -22.95 -31.10
C ASP A 401 -26.61 -22.96 -29.61
N LEU A 402 -26.34 -21.77 -29.06
CA LEU A 402 -25.82 -21.60 -27.71
C LEU A 402 -26.95 -21.48 -26.70
N ASP A 403 -26.89 -22.21 -25.60
CA ASP A 403 -27.83 -22.02 -24.48
C ASP A 403 -27.49 -20.77 -23.66
N ARG A 404 -26.20 -20.39 -23.64
CA ARG A 404 -25.72 -19.18 -22.95
C ARG A 404 -24.34 -18.73 -23.40
N VAL A 405 -24.04 -17.46 -23.15
CA VAL A 405 -22.71 -16.86 -23.30
C VAL A 405 -22.25 -16.30 -21.95
N ILE A 406 -21.17 -16.87 -21.40
CA ILE A 406 -20.53 -16.43 -20.16
C ILE A 406 -19.45 -15.40 -20.49
N ILE A 407 -19.51 -14.22 -19.87
CA ILE A 407 -18.48 -13.19 -20.04
C ILE A 407 -17.36 -13.43 -19.02
N SER A 408 -16.23 -13.94 -19.50
CA SER A 408 -15.05 -14.29 -18.71
C SER A 408 -13.96 -13.22 -18.84
N SER A 409 -14.31 -11.99 -18.43
CA SER A 409 -13.39 -10.85 -18.34
C SER A 409 -13.85 -9.95 -17.21
N TYR A 410 -13.00 -9.72 -16.21
CA TYR A 410 -13.34 -8.82 -15.09
C TYR A 410 -13.31 -7.35 -15.52
N GLU A 411 -12.24 -6.94 -16.19
CA GLU A 411 -12.01 -5.54 -16.58
C GLU A 411 -12.98 -5.06 -17.67
N PHE A 412 -13.24 -5.89 -18.68
CA PHE A 412 -14.05 -5.52 -19.84
C PHE A 412 -15.47 -6.08 -19.79
N GLN A 413 -15.93 -6.59 -18.64
CA GLN A 413 -17.21 -7.30 -18.55
C GLN A 413 -18.39 -6.50 -19.10
N ASN A 414 -18.48 -5.23 -18.70
CA ASN A 414 -19.61 -4.37 -19.04
C ASN A 414 -19.56 -3.94 -20.52
N GLU A 415 -18.36 -3.63 -21.05
CA GLU A 415 -18.18 -3.32 -22.47
C GLU A 415 -18.54 -4.52 -23.35
N ILE A 416 -18.08 -5.72 -22.98
CA ILE A 416 -18.44 -6.96 -23.67
C ILE A 416 -19.95 -7.17 -23.58
N TYR A 417 -20.55 -7.06 -22.39
CA TYR A 417 -22.00 -7.22 -22.21
C TYR A 417 -22.79 -6.28 -23.13
N ASP A 418 -22.43 -5.00 -23.19
CA ASP A 418 -23.09 -4.04 -24.06
C ASP A 418 -22.95 -4.37 -25.55
N SER A 419 -21.84 -4.99 -25.96
CA SER A 419 -21.61 -5.40 -27.35
C SER A 419 -22.44 -6.61 -27.79
N ILE A 420 -22.77 -7.53 -26.88
CA ILE A 420 -23.47 -8.78 -27.18
C ILE A 420 -24.90 -8.86 -26.62
N LYS A 421 -25.35 -7.94 -25.76
CA LYS A 421 -26.71 -7.96 -25.16
C LYS A 421 -27.84 -8.02 -26.19
N LYS A 422 -27.59 -7.52 -27.40
CA LYS A 422 -28.54 -7.61 -28.53
C LYS A 422 -28.85 -9.05 -28.98
N TYR A 423 -28.02 -10.02 -28.62
CA TYR A 423 -28.20 -11.44 -28.89
C TYR A 423 -28.94 -12.18 -27.77
N GLU A 424 -29.24 -11.51 -26.65
CA GLU A 424 -30.02 -12.09 -25.56
C GLU A 424 -31.44 -12.40 -26.04
N SER A 425 -31.87 -13.65 -25.84
CA SER A 425 -33.17 -14.14 -26.29
C SER A 425 -33.71 -15.20 -25.31
N ASN A 426 -34.88 -15.76 -25.60
CA ASN A 426 -35.39 -16.91 -24.85
C ASN A 426 -34.51 -18.17 -25.01
N GLU A 427 -33.62 -18.19 -26.01
CA GLU A 427 -32.74 -19.32 -26.35
C GLU A 427 -31.31 -19.08 -25.84
N ILE A 428 -30.81 -17.82 -25.88
CA ILE A 428 -29.44 -17.47 -25.49
C ILE A 428 -29.46 -16.54 -24.27
N ASN A 429 -28.96 -17.03 -23.14
CA ASN A 429 -28.77 -16.23 -21.92
C ASN A 429 -27.36 -15.63 -21.83
N ILE A 430 -27.21 -14.34 -21.51
CA ILE A 430 -25.89 -13.70 -21.37
C ILE A 430 -25.55 -13.53 -19.89
N VAL A 431 -24.51 -14.24 -19.44
CA VAL A 431 -24.14 -14.35 -18.03
C VAL A 431 -22.92 -13.49 -17.73
N LYS A 432 -23.13 -12.44 -16.91
CA LYS A 432 -22.05 -11.72 -16.23
C LYS A 432 -21.62 -12.50 -14.99
N ILE A 433 -20.31 -12.69 -14.82
CA ILE A 433 -19.74 -13.38 -13.65
C ILE A 433 -19.77 -12.47 -12.41
N TYR A 434 -19.50 -11.19 -12.61
CA TYR A 434 -19.28 -10.22 -11.53
C TYR A 434 -20.41 -9.21 -11.43
N LYS A 435 -20.76 -8.85 -10.20
CA LYS A 435 -21.51 -7.63 -9.90
C LYS A 435 -20.54 -6.47 -9.67
N ASP A 436 -21.04 -5.24 -9.74
CA ASP A 436 -20.22 -4.05 -9.53
C ASP A 436 -19.48 -4.13 -8.17
N LYS A 437 -18.16 -3.87 -8.20
CA LYS A 437 -17.24 -3.89 -7.04
C LYS A 437 -16.99 -5.26 -6.39
N GLU A 438 -17.22 -6.38 -7.08
CA GLU A 438 -16.82 -7.69 -6.56
C GLU A 438 -15.31 -7.97 -6.72
N GLU A 439 -14.71 -8.71 -5.78
CA GLU A 439 -13.34 -9.21 -5.95
C GLU A 439 -13.26 -10.25 -7.08
N ILE A 440 -12.16 -10.24 -7.84
CA ILE A 440 -11.88 -11.21 -8.91
C ILE A 440 -11.76 -12.61 -8.30
N MET A 441 -12.58 -13.55 -8.79
CA MET A 441 -12.65 -14.92 -8.25
C MET A 441 -11.64 -15.86 -8.93
N PHE A 442 -11.41 -15.68 -10.22
CA PHE A 442 -10.62 -16.60 -11.05
C PHE A 442 -9.26 -15.99 -11.41
N THR A 443 -8.32 -16.04 -10.47
CA THR A 443 -6.90 -15.70 -10.67
C THR A 443 -5.98 -16.79 -10.10
N TYR A 444 -4.77 -16.92 -10.66
CA TYR A 444 -3.67 -17.65 -10.02
C TYR A 444 -3.05 -16.74 -8.95
N LYS A 445 -2.78 -17.31 -7.75
CA LYS A 445 -2.13 -16.58 -6.64
C LYS A 445 -0.64 -16.46 -6.88
#